data_AF-A0A5K1D8E2-F1
#
_entry.id   AF-A0A5K1D8E2-F1
#
_cell.length_a   1.000
_cell.length_b   1.000
_cell.length_c   1.000
_cell.angle_alpha   90.00
_cell.angle_beta   90.00
_cell.angle_gamma   90.00
#
_symmetry.space_group_name_H-M   'P 1'
#
loop_
_entity.id
_entity.type
_entity.pdbx_description
1 polymer ?
#
loop_
_entity_poly.entity_id
_entity_poly.type
_entity_poly.pdbx_seq_one_letter_code
_entity_poly.pdbx_strand_id
1 'polypeptide(L)' 'SYDYEAENPGNNLYVTGLSTRVTKKELERHFASEGGM' A
#
# COMPACT_ATOMS: atom_id res chain seq x y z
N SER A 1 -20.11 14.40 9.99
CA SER A 1 -18.76 13.81 10.07
C SER A 1 -18.41 13.37 8.67
N TYR A 2 -17.30 13.84 8.11
CA TYR A 2 -16.85 13.40 6.79
C TYR A 2 -15.83 12.28 7.00
N ASP A 3 -16.33 11.08 7.26
CA ASP A 3 -15.52 9.89 7.08
C ASP A 3 -15.45 9.67 5.56
N TYR A 4 -14.45 10.32 4.94
CA TYR A 4 -14.02 10.00 3.59
C TYR A 4 -13.26 8.68 3.69
N GLU A 5 -13.98 7.60 4.00
CA GLU A 5 -13.50 6.26 3.71
C GLU A 5 -13.20 6.29 2.22
N ALA A 6 -11.92 6.25 1.87
CA ALA A 6 -11.50 6.24 0.50
C ALA A 6 -12.16 5.02 -0.15
N GLU A 7 -13.28 5.22 -0.86
CA GLU A 7 -13.90 4.22 -1.71
C GLU A 7 -12.89 3.90 -2.81
N ASN A 8 -11.97 3.00 -2.50
CA ASN A 8 -11.07 2.39 -3.44
C ASN A 8 -11.67 1.03 -3.80
N PRO A 9 -12.48 0.95 -4.87
CA PRO A 9 -13.11 -0.31 -5.29
C PRO A 9 -12.08 -1.34 -5.82
N GLY A 10 -10.77 -1.09 -5.72
CA GLY A 10 -9.70 -1.99 -6.13
C GLY A 10 -8.51 -2.00 -5.16
N ASN A 11 -7.51 -2.84 -5.45
CA ASN A 11 -6.32 -3.01 -4.60
C ASN A 11 -5.17 -2.04 -4.93
N ASN A 12 -5.44 -0.91 -5.57
CA ASN A 12 -4.40 0.04 -5.96
C ASN A 12 -4.16 1.05 -4.85
N LEU A 13 -2.99 0.97 -4.19
CA LEU A 13 -2.61 1.89 -3.12
C LEU A 13 -1.56 2.89 -3.63
N TYR A 14 -1.79 4.18 -3.37
CA TYR A 14 -0.77 5.21 -3.55
C TYR A 14 0.02 5.35 -2.26
N VAL A 15 1.25 4.84 -2.27
CA VAL A 15 2.14 4.85 -1.10
C VAL A 15 3.16 5.97 -1.26
N THR A 16 3.30 6.81 -0.23
CA THR A 16 4.26 7.93 -0.18
C THR A 16 5.24 7.73 0.98
N GLY A 17 6.26 8.60 1.11
CA GLY A 17 7.23 8.51 2.22
C GLY A 17 8.28 7.39 2.10
N LEU A 18 8.38 6.75 0.93
CA LEU A 18 9.37 5.72 0.68
C LEU A 18 10.78 6.33 0.54
N SER A 19 11.76 5.66 1.13
CA SER A 19 13.17 5.96 0.86
C SER A 19 13.48 5.73 -0.62
N THR A 20 14.32 6.58 -1.21
CA THR A 20 14.75 6.47 -2.62
C THR A 20 15.49 5.17 -2.94
N ARG A 21 15.92 4.44 -1.92
CA ARG A 21 16.60 3.15 -2.04
C ARG A 21 15.64 1.95 -2.10
N VAL A 22 14.36 2.15 -1.76
CA VAL A 22 13.37 1.08 -1.76
C VAL A 22 13.09 0.64 -3.18
N THR A 23 13.12 -0.67 -3.39
CA THR A 23 12.83 -1.30 -4.68
C THR A 23 11.42 -1.87 -4.72
N LYS A 24 10.88 -2.03 -5.93
CA LYS A 24 9.57 -2.68 -6.15
C LYS A 24 9.46 -4.06 -5.48
N LYS A 25 10.53 -4.87 -5.53
CA LYS A 25 10.55 -6.21 -4.94
C LYS A 25 10.46 -6.20 -3.40
N GLU A 26 11.01 -5.17 -2.76
CA GLU A 26 10.89 -4.99 -1.31
C GLU A 26 9.47 -4.58 -0.92
N LEU A 27 8.83 -3.70 -1.70
CA LEU A 27 7.43 -3.33 -1.51
C LEU A 27 6.50 -4.54 -1.67
N GLU A 28 6.66 -5.31 -2.75
CA GLU A 28 5.87 -6.53 -3.00
C GLU A 28 5.99 -7.52 -1.84
N ARG A 29 7.21 -7.74 -1.34
CA ARG A 29 7.46 -8.64 -0.21
C ARG A 29 6.85 -8.12 1.10
N HIS A 30 6.95 -6.82 1.34
CA HIS A 30 6.41 -6.19 2.54
C HIS A 30 4.89 -6.35 2.58
N PHE A 31 4.18 -5.94 1.52
CA PHE A 31 2.72 -6.05 1.48
C PHE A 31 2.22 -7.51 1.38
N ALA A 32 2.98 -8.41 0.73
CA ALA A 32 2.66 -9.84 0.74
C ALA A 32 2.71 -10.47 2.14
N SER A 33 3.47 -9.89 3.09
CA SER A 33 3.53 -10.36 4.47
C SER A 33 2.42 -9.80 5.38
N GLU A 34 1.76 -8.71 4.97
CA GLU A 34 0.75 -8.02 5.78
C GLU A 34 -0.70 -8.47 5.47
N GLY A 35 -0.95 -9.01 4.27
CA GLY A 35 -2.28 -9.45 3.82
C GLY A 35 -2.57 -10.93 4.05
N GLY A 36 -2.30 -11.47 5.26
CA GLY A 36 -2.45 -12.90 5.55
C GLY A 36 -3.80 -13.51 5.10
N MET A 37 -3.72 -14.38 4.08
CA MET A 37 -4.77 -15.21 3.44
C MET A 37 -5.87 -14.51 2.65
#